data_AF-A0A2E0CYE1-F1
#
_entry.id   AF-A0A2E0CYE1-F1
#
_cell.length_a   1.000
_cell.length_b   1.000
_cell.length_c   1.000
_cell.angle_alpha   90.00
_cell.angle_beta   90.00
_cell.angle_gamma   90.00
#
_symmetry.space_group_name_H-M   'P 1'
#
loop_
_entity.id
_entity.type
_entity.pdbx_description
1 polymer ?
#
loop_
_entity_poly.entity_id
_entity_poly.type
_entity_poly.pdbx_seq_one_letter_code
_entity_poly.pdbx_strand_id
1 'polypeptide(L)'
;MTILESLALGKNKENKKVNSKSSYNSKEGKITDKYLIVCPACNVVWEKVHWRNKILIEYYHEIPRYGKKNEVCPECSEKAVL
;
A
#
# COMPACT_ATOMS: atom_id res chain seq x y z
N MET A 1 -10.71 42.55 -33.78
CA MET A 1 -10.39 41.35 -32.99
C MET A 1 -9.13 41.59 -32.20
N THR A 2 -9.29 42.33 -31.11
CA THR A 2 -8.23 42.61 -30.13
C THR A 2 -8.16 41.49 -29.09
N ILE A 3 -7.03 41.36 -28.40
CA ILE A 3 -6.84 40.36 -27.35
C ILE A 3 -7.90 40.51 -26.24
N LEU A 4 -8.38 41.74 -25.99
CA LEU A 4 -9.45 42.06 -25.03
C LEU A 4 -10.80 41.42 -25.37
N GLU A 5 -11.20 41.41 -26.65
CA GLU A 5 -12.45 40.76 -27.09
C GLU A 5 -12.41 39.24 -26.87
N SER A 6 -11.21 38.65 -26.96
CA SER A 6 -11.01 37.21 -26.79
C SER A 6 -11.14 36.74 -25.33
N LEU A 7 -10.86 37.63 -24.37
CA LEU A 7 -11.05 37.39 -22.93
C LEU A 7 -12.51 37.55 -22.51
N ALA A 8 -13.20 38.57 -23.03
CA ALA A 8 -14.62 38.82 -22.77
C ALA A 8 -15.52 37.67 -23.26
N LEU A 9 -15.11 36.96 -24.31
CA LEU A 9 -15.82 35.81 -24.86
C LEU A 9 -15.59 34.48 -24.13
N GLY A 10 -14.85 34.47 -23.02
CA GLY A 10 -14.80 33.32 -22.10
C GLY A 10 -14.32 32.01 -22.74
N LYS A 11 -13.48 32.05 -23.78
CA LYS A 11 -12.86 30.85 -24.37
C LYS A 11 -11.71 30.38 -23.48
N ASN A 12 -12.05 29.86 -22.31
CA ASN A 12 -11.14 29.15 -21.43
C ASN A 12 -10.65 27.90 -22.18
N LYS A 13 -9.37 27.86 -22.53
CA LYS A 13 -8.71 26.62 -22.97
C LYS A 13 -9.00 25.58 -21.90
N GLU A 14 -9.77 24.57 -22.28
CA GLU A 14 -10.07 23.44 -21.42
C GLU A 14 -8.74 22.80 -21.04
N ASN A 15 -8.27 23.09 -19.83
CA ASN A 15 -7.23 22.34 -19.17
C ASN A 15 -7.78 20.93 -18.99
N LYS A 16 -7.57 20.06 -20.00
CA LYS A 16 -7.65 18.61 -19.81
C LYS A 16 -6.56 18.27 -18.81
N LYS A 17 -6.86 18.41 -17.51
CA LYS A 17 -6.17 17.69 -16.45
C LYS A 17 -6.25 16.24 -16.87
N VAL A 18 -5.17 15.72 -17.42
CA VAL A 18 -4.98 14.29 -17.58
C VAL A 18 -4.96 13.77 -16.16
N ASN A 19 -6.14 13.42 -15.65
CA ASN A 19 -6.26 12.63 -14.46
C ASN A 19 -5.73 11.27 -14.88
N SER A 20 -4.40 11.10 -14.80
CA SER A 20 -3.77 9.80 -14.81
C SER A 20 -4.29 9.11 -13.56
N LYS A 21 -5.48 8.52 -13.66
CA LYS A 21 -5.92 7.46 -12.76
C LYS A 21 -4.85 6.39 -12.93
N SER A 22 -3.83 6.43 -12.06
CA SER A 22 -3.02 5.27 -11.78
C SER A 22 -4.02 4.18 -11.45
N SER A 23 -4.19 3.26 -12.39
CA SER A 23 -4.97 2.05 -12.23
C SER A 23 -4.26 1.17 -11.20
N TYR A 24 -4.22 1.61 -9.94
CA TYR A 24 -4.01 0.69 -8.84
C TYR A 24 -5.27 -0.15 -8.79
N ASN A 25 -5.16 -1.40 -9.24
CA ASN A 25 -6.17 -2.41 -9.10
C ASN A 25 -6.50 -2.56 -7.60
N SER A 26 -7.46 -1.79 -7.12
CA SER A 26 -7.94 -1.77 -5.73
C SER A 26 -8.64 -3.07 -5.29
N LYS A 27 -8.53 -4.14 -6.09
CA LYS A 27 -8.94 -5.52 -5.77
C LYS A 27 -7.80 -6.33 -5.14
N GLU A 28 -6.54 -6.01 -5.42
CA GLU A 28 -5.37 -6.75 -4.91
C GLU A 28 -5.11 -6.42 -3.44
N GLY A 29 -5.17 -5.13 -3.05
CA GLY A 29 -4.84 -4.69 -1.68
C GLY A 29 -5.72 -5.29 -0.57
N LYS A 30 -6.98 -5.63 -0.87
CA LYS A 30 -7.89 -6.26 0.11
C LYS A 30 -7.57 -7.74 0.37
N ILE A 31 -6.92 -8.41 -0.56
CA ILE A 31 -6.59 -9.84 -0.45
C ILE A 31 -5.28 -10.01 0.31
N THR A 32 -4.30 -9.12 0.09
CA THR A 32 -3.02 -9.09 0.82
C THR A 32 -3.23 -8.98 2.33
N ASP A 33 -4.17 -8.13 2.75
CA ASP A 33 -4.43 -7.86 4.18
C ASP A 33 -4.81 -9.10 5.01
N LYS A 34 -5.36 -10.15 4.37
CA LYS A 34 -5.78 -11.39 5.06
C LYS A 34 -4.61 -12.26 5.51
N TYR A 35 -3.46 -12.15 4.86
CA TYR A 35 -2.29 -12.97 5.15
C TYR A 35 -1.28 -12.27 6.05
N LEU A 36 -1.53 -10.99 6.35
CA LEU A 36 -0.73 -10.21 7.27
C LEU A 36 -0.96 -10.66 8.72
N ILE A 37 0.14 -10.85 9.42
CA ILE A 37 0.21 -11.31 10.80
C ILE A 37 0.86 -10.22 11.64
N VAL A 38 0.38 -10.00 12.87
CA VAL A 38 1.00 -9.08 13.82
C VAL A 38 1.83 -9.88 14.81
N CYS A 39 3.08 -9.47 15.00
CA CYS A 39 3.91 -10.02 16.06
C CYS A 39 3.56 -9.38 17.41
N PRO A 40 3.09 -10.13 18.42
CA PRO A 40 2.77 -9.55 19.73
C PRO A 40 4.00 -9.08 20.53
N ALA A 41 5.20 -9.58 20.20
CA ALA A 41 6.44 -9.20 20.90
C ALA A 41 6.99 -7.82 20.45
N CYS A 42 7.20 -7.63 19.14
CA CYS A 42 7.73 -6.37 18.59
C CYS A 42 6.65 -5.45 17.98
N ASN A 43 5.39 -5.88 17.94
CA ASN A 43 4.27 -5.16 17.33
C ASN A 43 4.43 -4.83 15.83
N VAL A 44 5.29 -5.56 15.12
CA VAL A 44 5.48 -5.42 13.67
C VAL A 44 4.51 -6.33 12.90
N VAL A 45 4.01 -5.85 11.77
CA VAL A 45 3.20 -6.65 10.85
C VAL A 45 4.14 -7.39 9.91
N TRP A 46 3.92 -8.68 9.67
CA TRP A 46 4.76 -9.49 8.81
C TRP A 46 3.95 -10.53 8.04
N GLU A 47 4.50 -11.05 6.95
CA GLU A 47 3.91 -12.15 6.20
C GLU A 47 4.96 -13.10 5.62
N LYS A 48 4.52 -14.31 5.28
CA LYS A 48 5.33 -15.31 4.57
C LYS A 48 4.98 -15.25 3.09
N VAL A 49 5.88 -14.69 2.28
CA VAL A 49 5.74 -14.62 0.83
C VAL A 49 6.41 -15.84 0.20
N HIS A 50 5.63 -16.63 -0.52
CA HIS A 50 6.17 -17.74 -1.31
C HIS A 50 6.60 -17.21 -2.68
N TRP A 51 7.91 -17.10 -2.89
CA TRP A 51 8.48 -16.68 -4.18
C TRP A 51 9.22 -17.84 -4.84
N ARG A 52 8.67 -18.33 -5.95
CA ARG A 52 9.14 -19.52 -6.67
C ARG A 52 9.21 -20.74 -5.73
N ASN A 53 10.38 -21.01 -5.16
CA ASN A 53 10.65 -22.13 -4.26
C ASN A 53 11.33 -21.68 -2.95
N LYS A 54 11.26 -20.39 -2.63
CA LYS A 54 11.80 -19.79 -1.41
C LYS A 54 10.66 -19.16 -0.61
N ILE A 55 10.77 -19.25 0.71
CA ILE A 55 9.91 -18.53 1.64
C ILE A 55 10.68 -17.27 2.04
N LEU A 56 10.11 -16.12 1.71
CA LEU A 56 10.59 -14.81 2.14
C LEU A 56 9.69 -14.30 3.27
N ILE A 57 10.29 -13.59 4.20
CA ILE A 57 9.55 -12.94 5.29
C ILE A 57 9.64 -11.44 5.03
N GLU A 58 8.49 -10.82 4.84
CA GLU A 58 8.39 -9.37 4.65
C GLU A 58 7.83 -8.73 5.90
N TYR A 59 8.39 -7.59 6.27
CA TYR A 59 8.06 -6.84 7.48
C TYR A 59 7.54 -5.45 7.09
N TYR A 60 6.44 -5.06 7.73
CA TYR A 60 5.72 -3.83 7.45
C TYR A 60 5.49 -3.04 8.74
N HIS A 61 5.99 -1.82 8.77
CA HIS A 61 5.86 -0.92 9.93
C HIS A 61 4.68 0.05 9.84
N GLU A 62 4.22 0.35 8.62
CA GLU A 62 3.18 1.34 8.36
C GLU A 62 1.76 0.75 8.27
N ILE A 63 1.65 -0.59 8.27
CA ILE A 63 0.36 -1.26 8.12
C ILE A 63 -0.39 -1.30 9.46
N PRO A 64 -1.70 -0.94 9.48
CA PRO A 64 -2.51 -1.05 10.68
C PRO A 64 -2.60 -2.47 11.23
N ARG A 65 -2.59 -2.62 12.56
CA ARG A 65 -2.48 -3.92 13.24
C ARG A 65 -3.83 -4.57 13.58
N TYR A 66 -4.90 -3.79 13.57
CA TYR A 66 -6.21 -4.25 14.06
C TYR A 66 -6.80 -5.34 13.15
N GLY A 67 -7.48 -6.32 13.76
CA GLY A 67 -8.20 -7.37 13.04
C GLY A 67 -7.33 -8.42 12.33
N LYS A 68 -6.01 -8.41 12.57
CA LYS A 68 -5.05 -9.38 12.02
C LYS A 68 -4.76 -10.49 13.03
N LYS A 69 -4.23 -11.61 12.54
CA LYS A 69 -3.82 -12.73 13.40
C LYS A 69 -2.57 -12.33 14.19
N ASN A 70 -2.49 -12.78 15.45
CA ASN A 70 -1.32 -12.57 16.28
C ASN A 70 -0.45 -13.83 16.27
N GLU A 71 0.78 -13.72 15.77
CA GLU A 71 1.80 -14.79 15.79
C GLU A 71 3.18 -14.17 15.85
N VAL A 72 4.07 -14.75 16.67
CA VAL A 72 5.43 -14.24 16.90
C VAL A 72 6.22 -14.29 15.60
N CYS A 73 6.87 -13.19 15.24
CA CYS A 73 7.65 -13.15 14.01
C CYS A 73 8.95 -13.99 14.14
N PRO A 74 9.51 -14.45 13.01
CA PRO A 74 10.76 -15.22 12.99
C PRO A 74 11.92 -14.55 13.72
N GLU A 75 12.13 -13.24 13.54
CA GLU A 75 13.15 -12.48 14.30
C GLU A 75 12.96 -12.54 15.83
N CYS A 76 11.73 -12.43 16.32
CA CYS A 76 11.46 -12.55 17.76
C CYS A 76 11.59 -13.99 18.24
N SER A 77 11.26 -14.96 17.37
CA SER A 77 11.40 -16.38 17.68
C SER A 77 12.87 -16.78 17.81
N GLU A 78 13.74 -16.30 16.93
CA GLU A 78 15.18 -16.59 16.98
C GLU A 78 15.84 -16.01 18.25
N LYS A 79 15.41 -14.82 18.68
CA LYS A 79 15.90 -14.19 19.91
C LYS A 79 15.50 -14.92 21.19
N ALA A 80 14.43 -15.72 21.17
CA ALA A 80 13.95 -16.45 22.34
C ALA A 80 14.69 -17.78 22.58
N VAL A 81 15.49 -18.23 21.61
CA VAL A 81 16.23 -19.51 21.67
C VAL A 81 17.69 -19.30 22.11
N LEU A 82 18.15 -18.04 22.21
CA LEU A 82 19.44 -17.63 22.76
C LEU A 82 19.30 -17.22 24.23
#